data_AF-A0A523WS72-F1
#
_entry.id   AF-A0A523WS72-F1
#
_cell.length_a   1.000
_cell.length_b   1.000
_cell.length_c   1.000
_cell.angle_alpha   90.00
_cell.angle_beta   90.00
_cell.angle_gamma   90.00
#
_symmetry.space_group_name_H-M   'P 1'
#
loop_
_entity.id
_entity.type
_entity.pdbx_description
1 polymer ?
#
loop_
_entity_poly.entity_id
_entity_poly.type
_entity_poly.pdbx_seq_one_letter_code
_entity_poly.pdbx_strand_id
1 'polypeptide(L)'
;MITEAGADGYLVKHDPIPDSILNKIKISVQKHGSDRIFIVGHYDCAGHPVDEETHRKDIMASVDKVKKSFPHCTVWGLWLSEKWEVEKIAEK
;
A
#
# COMPACT_ATOMS: atom_id res chain seq x y z
N MET A 1 2.17 -5.98 10.71
CA MET A 1 2.78 -4.96 9.83
C MET A 1 3.35 -5.64 8.60
N ILE A 2 2.98 -5.09 7.44
CA ILE A 2 3.42 -5.36 6.05
C ILE A 2 4.73 -4.71 5.61
N THR A 3 5.93 -5.32 5.67
CA THR A 3 7.16 -4.61 5.21
C THR A 3 7.73 -5.22 3.94
N GLU A 4 7.81 -4.41 2.89
CA GLU A 4 8.47 -4.72 1.60
C GLU A 4 9.15 -3.43 1.10
N ALA A 5 10.31 -3.54 0.47
CA ALA A 5 11.01 -2.37 -0.08
C ALA A 5 10.19 -1.78 -1.25
N GLY A 6 9.88 -0.48 -1.19
CA GLY A 6 9.11 0.19 -2.24
C GLY A 6 7.71 -0.41 -2.45
N ALA A 7 7.01 -0.76 -1.36
CA ALA A 7 5.76 -1.52 -1.40
C ALA A 7 4.68 -0.92 -2.32
N ASP A 8 4.60 0.41 -2.38
CA ASP A 8 3.74 1.16 -3.30
C ASP A 8 4.05 0.84 -4.78
N GLY A 9 5.30 0.98 -5.21
CA GLY A 9 5.70 0.61 -6.57
C GLY A 9 5.68 -0.90 -6.81
N TYR A 10 6.01 -1.70 -5.80
CA TYR A 10 6.10 -3.16 -5.89
C TYR A 10 4.73 -3.79 -6.17
N LEU A 11 3.68 -3.32 -5.51
CA LEU A 11 2.30 -3.77 -5.73
C LEU A 11 1.78 -3.38 -7.12
N VAL A 12 2.16 -2.20 -7.62
CA VAL A 12 1.81 -1.77 -8.99
C VAL A 12 2.47 -2.68 -10.04
N LYS A 13 3.77 -2.93 -9.90
CA LYS A 13 4.57 -3.70 -10.87
C LYS A 13 4.13 -5.16 -11.03
N HIS A 14 3.56 -5.77 -9.99
CA HIS A 14 3.22 -7.20 -9.99
C HIS A 14 1.72 -7.42 -10.05
N ASP A 15 1.20 -7.91 -11.18
CA ASP A 15 -0.19 -8.34 -11.33
C ASP A 15 -0.25 -9.85 -11.69
N PRO A 16 -0.83 -10.71 -10.83
CA PRO A 16 -1.55 -10.42 -9.58
C PRO A 16 -0.64 -9.99 -8.40
N ILE A 17 -1.24 -9.56 -7.29
CA ILE A 17 -0.54 -9.27 -6.03
C ILE A 17 0.31 -10.49 -5.63
N PRO A 18 1.62 -10.34 -5.29
CA PRO A 18 2.47 -11.45 -4.89
C PRO A 18 1.91 -12.24 -3.70
N ASP A 19 1.96 -13.57 -3.79
CA ASP A 19 1.39 -14.47 -2.78
C ASP A 19 1.96 -14.24 -1.37
N SER A 20 3.24 -13.85 -1.28
CA SER A 20 3.90 -13.51 -0.02
C SER A 20 3.20 -12.37 0.72
N ILE A 21 2.71 -11.36 -0.01
CA ILE A 21 1.97 -10.22 0.56
C ILE A 21 0.51 -10.61 0.74
N LEU A 22 -0.10 -11.22 -0.28
CA LEU A 22 -1.51 -11.58 -0.28
C LEU A 22 -1.87 -12.49 0.89
N ASN A 23 -1.03 -13.48 1.19
CA ASN A 23 -1.24 -14.40 2.32
C ASN A 23 -1.13 -13.69 3.67
N LYS A 24 -0.17 -12.76 3.83
CA LYS A 24 -0.05 -11.94 5.06
C LYS A 24 -1.31 -11.08 5.27
N ILE A 25 -1.83 -10.44 4.20
CA ILE A 25 -3.09 -9.67 4.28
C ILE A 25 -4.26 -10.60 4.64
N LYS A 26 -4.40 -11.75 3.97
CA LYS A 26 -5.46 -12.72 4.27
C LYS A 26 -5.44 -13.19 5.72
N ILE A 27 -4.28 -13.47 6.29
CA ILE A 27 -4.17 -13.83 7.72
C ILE A 27 -4.70 -12.68 8.60
N SER A 28 -4.26 -11.45 8.34
CA SER A 28 -4.72 -10.27 9.10
C SER A 28 -6.25 -10.10 9.03
N VAL A 29 -6.81 -10.15 7.83
CA VAL A 29 -8.25 -9.92 7.60
C VAL A 29 -9.10 -11.10 8.07
N GLN A 30 -8.78 -12.32 7.63
CA GLN A 30 -9.65 -13.48 7.81
C GLN A 30 -9.46 -14.19 9.16
N LYS A 31 -8.25 -14.15 9.73
CA LYS A 31 -7.97 -14.81 11.02
C LYS A 31 -8.02 -13.86 12.19
N HIS A 32 -7.63 -12.60 11.98
CA HIS A 32 -7.57 -11.60 13.05
C HIS A 32 -8.64 -10.49 12.94
N GLY A 33 -9.50 -10.54 11.91
CA GLY A 33 -10.64 -9.64 11.77
C GLY A 33 -10.26 -8.20 11.43
N SER A 34 -9.07 -7.96 10.87
CA SER A 34 -8.70 -6.62 10.38
C SER A 34 -9.64 -6.19 9.25
N ASP A 35 -10.18 -4.98 9.34
CA ASP A 35 -11.10 -4.40 8.36
C ASP A 35 -10.51 -3.18 7.62
N ARG A 36 -9.31 -2.74 8.04
CA ARG A 36 -8.60 -1.58 7.49
C ARG A 36 -7.20 -1.97 7.03
N ILE A 37 -6.84 -1.54 5.82
CA ILE A 37 -5.52 -1.74 5.22
C ILE A 37 -4.95 -0.37 4.85
N PHE A 38 -3.68 -0.13 5.20
CA PHE A 38 -2.98 1.10 4.88
C PHE A 38 -1.83 0.77 3.94
N ILE A 39 -1.80 1.41 2.77
CA ILE A 39 -0.67 1.40 1.85
C ILE A 39 0.13 2.67 2.10
N VAL A 40 1.38 2.52 2.49
CA VAL A 40 2.23 3.64 2.90
C VAL A 40 3.44 3.70 1.98
N GLY A 41 3.61 4.82 1.29
CA GLY A 41 4.88 5.20 0.66
C GLY A 41 5.51 6.37 1.43
N HIS A 42 6.79 6.63 1.20
CA HIS A 42 7.52 7.66 1.92
C HIS A 42 8.53 8.39 1.05
N TYR A 43 8.88 9.60 1.46
CA TYR A 43 9.95 10.39 0.85
C TYR A 43 11.30 9.65 0.88
N ASP A 44 12.09 9.81 -0.18
CA ASP A 44 13.45 9.25 -0.32
C ASP A 44 13.49 7.71 -0.19
N CYS A 45 12.53 7.01 -0.81
CA CYS A 45 12.46 5.56 -0.78
C CYS A 45 13.50 4.90 -1.69
N ALA A 46 14.61 4.42 -1.13
CA ALA A 46 15.61 3.65 -1.87
C ALA A 46 15.05 2.36 -2.52
N GLY A 47 13.96 1.81 -1.97
CA GLY A 47 13.29 0.61 -2.50
C GLY A 47 12.45 0.85 -3.76
N HIS A 48 12.09 2.10 -4.03
CA HIS A 48 11.41 2.51 -5.26
C HIS A 48 11.89 3.93 -5.61
N PRO A 49 13.07 4.07 -6.24
CA PRO A 49 13.74 5.34 -6.43
C PRO A 49 13.08 6.17 -7.55
N VAL A 50 11.96 6.80 -7.21
CA VAL A 50 11.16 7.66 -8.10
C VAL A 50 10.85 8.98 -7.41
N ASP A 51 10.30 9.95 -8.15
CA ASP A 51 9.84 11.21 -7.56
C ASP A 51 8.55 11.04 -6.71
N GLU A 52 8.25 12.03 -5.88
CA GLU A 52 7.06 12.03 -5.01
C GLU A 52 5.75 11.89 -5.78
N GLU A 53 5.63 12.53 -6.95
CA GLU A 53 4.40 12.45 -7.75
C GLU A 53 4.14 11.01 -8.20
N THR A 54 5.20 10.30 -8.59
CA THR A 54 5.16 8.89 -8.98
C THR A 54 4.84 8.00 -7.79
N HIS A 55 5.45 8.22 -6.62
CA HIS A 55 5.06 7.54 -5.39
C HIS A 55 3.58 7.70 -5.07
N ARG A 56 3.06 8.93 -5.09
CA ARG A 56 1.63 9.21 -4.82
C ARG A 56 0.73 8.46 -5.80
N LYS A 57 1.06 8.46 -7.09
CA LYS A 57 0.33 7.70 -8.12
C LYS A 57 0.36 6.20 -7.84
N ASP A 58 1.51 5.66 -7.48
CA ASP A 58 1.67 4.23 -7.21
C ASP A 58 0.95 3.78 -5.92
N ILE A 59 0.92 4.63 -4.89
CA ILE A 59 0.11 4.41 -3.68
C ILE A 59 -1.38 4.33 -4.08
N MET A 60 -1.89 5.27 -4.86
CA MET A 60 -3.29 5.27 -5.30
C MET A 60 -3.64 4.03 -6.14
N ALA A 61 -2.77 3.66 -7.08
CA ALA A 61 -2.96 2.46 -7.89
C ALA A 61 -2.91 1.17 -7.04
N SER A 62 -2.03 1.13 -6.03
CA SER A 62 -1.96 0.03 -5.06
C SER A 62 -3.21 -0.08 -4.20
N VAL A 63 -3.76 1.05 -3.74
CA VAL A 63 -5.04 1.09 -3.02
C VAL A 63 -6.14 0.45 -3.88
N ASP A 64 -6.23 0.80 -5.15
CA ASP A 64 -7.25 0.26 -6.06
C ASP A 64 -7.11 -1.23 -6.27
N LYS A 65 -5.88 -1.69 -6.42
CA LYS A 65 -5.56 -3.10 -6.60
C LYS A 65 -5.93 -3.92 -5.36
N VAL A 66 -5.51 -3.47 -4.19
CA VAL A 66 -5.81 -4.14 -2.92
C VAL A 66 -7.30 -4.09 -2.62
N LYS A 67 -7.98 -2.97 -2.90
CA LYS A 67 -9.43 -2.84 -2.72
C LYS A 67 -10.20 -3.86 -3.56
N LYS A 68 -9.78 -4.10 -4.81
CA LYS A 68 -10.38 -5.15 -5.67
C LYS A 68 -10.23 -6.55 -5.07
N SER A 69 -9.10 -6.85 -4.43
CA SER A 69 -8.87 -8.16 -3.78
C SER A 69 -9.57 -8.29 -2.43
N PHE A 70 -9.83 -7.18 -1.73
CA PHE A 70 -10.42 -7.15 -0.39
C PHE A 70 -11.59 -6.15 -0.32
N PRO A 71 -12.71 -6.41 -1.03
CA PRO A 71 -13.79 -5.43 -1.20
C PRO A 71 -14.47 -5.01 0.11
N HIS A 72 -14.44 -5.88 1.13
CA HIS A 72 -15.02 -5.61 2.45
C HIS A 72 -14.12 -4.79 3.37
N CYS A 73 -12.84 -4.61 3.04
CA CYS A 73 -11.91 -3.80 3.82
C CYS A 73 -11.91 -2.36 3.33
N THR A 74 -11.75 -1.40 4.25
CA THR A 74 -11.39 -0.02 3.90
C THR A 74 -9.90 0.03 3.60
N VAL A 75 -9.50 0.63 2.48
CA VAL A 75 -8.10 0.73 2.05
C VAL A 75 -7.71 2.20 1.96
N TRP A 76 -6.69 2.61 2.72
CA TRP A 76 -6.17 3.97 2.74
C TRP A 76 -4.79 4.03 2.08
N GLY A 77 -4.56 5.09 1.31
CA GLY A 77 -3.25 5.46 0.79
C GLY A 77 -2.66 6.58 1.63
N LEU A 78 -1.47 6.37 2.18
CA LEU A 78 -0.77 7.32 3.02
C LEU A 78 0.59 7.67 2.42
N TRP A 79 0.91 8.96 2.40
CA TRP A 79 2.22 9.48 2.08
C TRP A 79 2.91 9.96 3.35
N LEU A 80 4.15 9.55 3.58
CA LEU A 80 5.01 10.08 4.64
C LEU A 80 6.00 11.07 4.02
N SER A 81 5.81 12.36 4.31
CA SER A 81 6.61 13.44 3.73
C SER A 81 8.03 13.50 4.32
N GLU A 82 8.88 14.33 3.72
CA GLU A 82 10.24 14.63 4.23
C GLU A 82 10.26 15.13 5.68
N LYS A 83 9.15 15.71 6.15
CA LYS A 83 8.97 16.25 7.51
C LYS A 83 8.45 15.20 8.50
N TRP A 84 8.33 13.95 8.07
CA TRP A 84 7.73 12.85 8.84
C TRP A 84 6.24 13.09 9.16
N GLU A 85 5.57 13.88 8.33
CA GLU A 85 4.13 14.12 8.44
C GLU A 85 3.38 13.12 7.56
N VAL A 86 2.28 12.58 8.09
CA VAL A 86 1.44 11.62 7.38
C VAL A 86 0.32 12.35 6.67
N GLU A 87 0.25 12.18 5.36
CA GLU A 87 -0.82 12.70 4.52
C GLU A 87 -1.68 11.54 4.00
N LYS A 88 -2.99 11.61 4.23
CA LYS A 88 -3.94 10.68 3.60
C LYS A 88 -4.24 11.17 2.18
N ILE A 89 -3.84 10.40 1.18
CA ILE A 89 -3.99 10.76 -0.24
C ILE A 89 -5.05 9.92 -0.98
N ALA A 90 -5.53 8.83 -0.37
CA ALA A 90 -6.63 8.03 -0.90
C ALA A 90 -7.40 7.30 0.21
N GLU A 91 -8.69 7.04 -0.04
CA GLU A 91 -9.58 6.25 0.82
C GLU A 91 -10.64 5.56 -0.05
N LYS A 92 -10.70 4.22 0.00
CA LYS A 92 -11.66 3.40 -0.77
C LYS A 92 -12.23 2.23 0.02
#